data_AF-A0A5R8XZ85-F1
#
_entry.id   AF-A0A5R8XZ85-F1
#
_cell.length_a   1.000
_cell.length_b   1.000
_cell.length_c   1.000
_cell.angle_alpha   90.00
_cell.angle_beta   90.00
_cell.angle_gamma   90.00
#
_symmetry.space_group_name_H-M   'P 1'
#
loop_
_entity.id
_entity.type
_entity.pdbx_description
1 polymer ?
#
loop_
_entity_poly.entity_id
_entity_poly.type
_entity_poly.pdbx_seq_one_letter_code
_entity_poly.pdbx_strand_id
1 'polypeptide(L)'
;MVNNNIFTQTTSIERFIYAIENNMFVQAHELLEDDWRNYKNIYKQTDNEIYWIKAKAVQGLINGATALALYFDKKRPHSYEKIWKVFEKYEPLLKESGLENLEKYFYARDLLIKINSTIK
;
A
#
# COMPACT_ATOMS: atom_id res chain seq x y z
N MET A 1 11.43 -14.26 -17.01
CA MET A 1 10.28 -13.89 -17.88
C MET A 1 9.48 -12.85 -17.11
N VAL A 2 9.25 -11.66 -17.68
CA VAL A 2 8.38 -10.66 -17.06
C VAL A 2 6.96 -11.24 -17.06
N ASN A 3 6.42 -11.49 -15.87
CA ASN A 3 5.11 -12.12 -15.74
C ASN A 3 4.06 -11.05 -16.06
N ASN A 4 3.53 -11.06 -17.29
CA ASN A 4 2.53 -10.12 -17.80
C ASN A 4 1.18 -10.22 -17.05
N ASN A 5 1.08 -11.06 -16.02
CA ASN A 5 -0.13 -11.25 -15.25
C ASN A 5 -0.55 -10.02 -14.44
N ILE A 6 0.33 -9.05 -14.14
CA ILE A 6 -0.09 -7.78 -13.48
C ILE A 6 -1.22 -7.09 -14.26
N PHE A 7 -1.21 -7.19 -15.59
CA PHE A 7 -2.19 -6.52 -16.44
C PHE A 7 -3.52 -7.26 -16.56
N THR A 8 -3.64 -8.48 -16.00
CA THR A 8 -4.89 -9.26 -16.01
C THR A 8 -5.76 -8.99 -14.77
N GLN A 9 -5.25 -8.28 -13.75
CA GLN A 9 -6.04 -7.88 -12.59
C GLN A 9 -6.87 -6.62 -12.86
N THR A 10 -8.09 -6.61 -12.32
CA THR A 10 -9.12 -5.63 -12.65
C THR A 10 -8.90 -4.33 -11.89
N THR A 11 -8.49 -4.41 -10.63
CA THR A 11 -8.36 -3.27 -9.72
C THR A 11 -6.91 -2.98 -9.32
N SER A 12 -6.63 -1.75 -8.92
CA SER A 12 -5.32 -1.33 -8.42
C SER A 12 -4.88 -2.14 -7.20
N ILE A 13 -5.82 -2.47 -6.29
CA ILE A 13 -5.52 -3.29 -5.11
C ILE A 13 -5.17 -4.74 -5.47
N GLU A 14 -5.79 -5.33 -6.49
CA GLU A 14 -5.42 -6.68 -6.95
C GLU A 14 -4.02 -6.69 -7.58
N ARG A 15 -3.70 -5.66 -8.39
CA ARG A 15 -2.34 -5.49 -8.93
C ARG A 15 -1.31 -5.28 -7.83
N PHE A 16 -1.66 -4.50 -6.80
CA PHE A 16 -0.82 -4.28 -5.63
C PHE A 16 -0.54 -5.61 -4.91
N ILE A 17 -1.58 -6.39 -4.61
CA ILE A 17 -1.47 -7.71 -3.96
C ILE A 17 -0.54 -8.62 -4.77
N TYR A 18 -0.79 -8.75 -6.07
CA TYR A 18 0.04 -9.58 -6.95
C TYR A 18 1.51 -9.14 -6.89
N ALA A 19 1.78 -7.83 -6.94
CA ALA A 19 3.14 -7.30 -6.87
C ALA A 19 3.81 -7.66 -5.53
N ILE A 20 3.10 -7.53 -4.40
CA ILE A 20 3.61 -7.92 -3.08
C ILE A 20 3.90 -9.43 -3.00
N GLU A 21 2.99 -10.28 -3.47
CA GLU A 21 3.17 -11.75 -3.50
C GLU A 21 4.40 -12.19 -4.31
N ASN A 22 4.77 -11.39 -5.32
CA ASN A 22 5.91 -11.64 -6.19
C ASN A 22 7.16 -10.83 -5.82
N ASN A 23 7.19 -10.22 -4.63
CA ASN A 23 8.29 -9.38 -4.13
C ASN A 23 8.65 -8.18 -5.03
N MET A 24 7.69 -7.69 -5.82
CA MET A 24 7.84 -6.54 -6.72
C MET A 24 7.53 -5.23 -5.98
N PHE A 25 8.27 -4.94 -4.92
CA PHE A 25 7.93 -3.86 -3.97
C PHE A 25 8.03 -2.45 -4.57
N VAL A 26 8.98 -2.23 -5.49
CA VAL A 26 9.11 -0.96 -6.22
C VAL A 26 7.85 -0.70 -7.06
N GLN A 27 7.38 -1.71 -7.81
CA GLN A 27 6.17 -1.57 -8.62
C GLN A 27 4.93 -1.45 -7.72
N ALA A 28 4.88 -2.21 -6.62
CA ALA A 28 3.75 -2.19 -5.71
C ALA A 28 3.44 -0.78 -5.19
N HIS A 29 4.44 -0.01 -4.75
CA HIS A 29 4.16 1.31 -4.18
C HIS A 29 3.60 2.31 -5.19
N GLU A 30 3.86 2.13 -6.50
CA GLU A 30 3.34 2.99 -7.56
C GLU A 30 1.87 2.67 -7.89
N LEU A 31 1.45 1.41 -7.73
CA LEU A 31 0.15 0.91 -8.21
C LEU A 31 -1.07 1.49 -7.49
N LEU A 32 -0.91 2.04 -6.28
CA LEU A 32 -1.99 2.68 -5.52
C LEU A 32 -1.89 4.21 -5.49
N GLU A 33 -0.91 4.81 -6.17
CA GLU A 33 -0.71 6.27 -6.10
C GLU A 33 -1.87 7.06 -6.69
N ASP A 34 -2.47 6.58 -7.79
CA ASP A 34 -3.60 7.27 -8.42
C ASP A 34 -4.85 7.24 -7.54
N ASP A 35 -5.14 6.11 -6.89
CA ASP A 35 -6.24 6.00 -5.93
C ASP A 35 -6.03 6.94 -4.75
N TRP A 36 -4.80 6.98 -4.20
CA TRP A 36 -4.42 7.90 -3.14
C TRP A 36 -4.62 9.36 -3.54
N ARG A 37 -4.12 9.76 -4.72
CA ARG A 37 -4.27 11.12 -5.25
C ARG A 37 -5.73 11.48 -5.46
N ASN A 38 -6.53 10.56 -5.99
CA ASN A 38 -7.95 10.77 -6.21
C ASN A 38 -8.68 11.05 -4.90
N TYR A 39 -8.52 10.19 -3.89
CA TYR A 39 -9.14 10.41 -2.58
C TYR A 39 -8.71 11.73 -1.91
N LYS A 40 -7.42 12.06 -1.98
CA LYS A 40 -6.90 13.33 -1.46
C LYS A 40 -7.50 14.54 -2.20
N ASN A 41 -7.72 14.43 -3.50
CA ASN A 41 -8.32 15.49 -4.31
C ASN A 41 -9.82 15.66 -4.03
N ILE A 42 -10.56 14.56 -3.86
CA ILE A 42 -11.97 14.62 -3.47
C ILE A 42 -12.12 15.28 -2.11
N TYR A 43 -11.28 14.92 -1.13
CA TYR A 43 -11.25 15.59 0.17
C TYR A 43 -11.05 17.10 0.03
N LYS A 44 -10.04 17.55 -0.71
CA LYS A 44 -9.77 18.98 -0.94
C LYS A 44 -10.95 19.73 -1.59
N GLN A 45 -11.77 19.06 -2.38
CA GLN A 45 -12.91 19.66 -3.07
C GLN A 45 -14.18 19.68 -2.22
N THR A 46 -14.32 18.74 -1.29
CA THR A 46 -15.59 18.48 -0.58
C THR A 46 -15.51 18.68 0.92
N ASP A 47 -14.31 18.75 1.49
CA ASP A 47 -14.02 18.71 2.93
C ASP A 47 -14.61 17.49 3.65
N ASN A 48 -14.91 16.42 2.89
CA ASN A 48 -15.48 15.20 3.46
C ASN A 48 -14.37 14.28 3.98
N GLU A 49 -14.24 14.24 5.31
CA GLU A 49 -13.23 13.51 6.06
C GLU A 49 -13.12 12.02 5.71
N ILE A 50 -14.18 11.36 5.22
CA ILE A 50 -14.08 9.95 4.82
C ILE A 50 -13.06 9.75 3.70
N TYR A 51 -12.95 10.70 2.77
CA TYR A 51 -11.97 10.64 1.68
C TYR A 51 -10.55 10.90 2.17
N TRP A 52 -10.38 11.68 3.22
CA TRP A 52 -9.09 11.82 3.88
C TRP A 52 -8.67 10.52 4.57
N ILE A 53 -9.58 9.85 5.28
CA ILE A 53 -9.33 8.53 5.89
C ILE A 53 -8.98 7.51 4.81
N LYS A 54 -9.71 7.45 3.68
CA LYS A 54 -9.38 6.61 2.52
C LYS A 54 -7.97 6.87 2.01
N ALA A 55 -7.63 8.15 1.78
CA ALA A 55 -6.30 8.53 1.32
C ALA A 55 -5.21 8.09 2.32
N LYS A 56 -5.43 8.23 3.62
CA LYS A 56 -4.48 7.80 4.65
C LYS A 56 -4.33 6.29 4.74
N ALA A 57 -5.42 5.55 4.67
CA ALA A 57 -5.39 4.10 4.67
C ALA A 57 -4.61 3.55 3.47
N VAL A 58 -4.87 4.07 2.26
CA VAL A 58 -4.11 3.72 1.04
C VAL A 58 -2.64 4.13 1.16
N GLN A 59 -2.36 5.33 1.71
CA GLN A 59 -1.00 5.78 1.99
C GLN A 59 -0.27 4.83 2.94
N GLY A 60 -0.96 4.22 3.90
CA GLY A 60 -0.41 3.16 4.74
C GLY A 60 0.20 2.04 3.89
N LEU A 61 -0.61 1.40 3.04
CA LEU A 61 -0.16 0.30 2.18
C LEU A 61 0.99 0.69 1.24
N ILE A 62 0.92 1.88 0.62
CA ILE A 62 2.01 2.42 -0.21
C ILE A 62 3.32 2.51 0.57
N ASN A 63 3.28 3.00 1.81
CA ASN A 63 4.46 3.08 2.66
C ASN A 63 4.96 1.70 3.08
N GLY A 64 4.07 0.74 3.33
CA GLY A 64 4.48 -0.65 3.60
C GLY A 64 5.29 -1.22 2.44
N ALA A 65 4.79 -1.08 1.21
CA ALA A 65 5.52 -1.48 -0.01
C ALA A 65 6.84 -0.71 -0.18
N THR A 66 6.82 0.61 0.03
CA THR A 66 8.02 1.46 -0.07
C THR A 66 9.09 1.06 0.94
N ALA A 67 8.70 0.74 2.17
CA ALA A 67 9.59 0.27 3.21
C ALA A 67 10.25 -1.05 2.78
N LEU A 68 9.47 -2.04 2.34
CA LEU A 68 10.02 -3.31 1.87
C LEU A 68 10.96 -3.11 0.67
N ALA A 69 10.64 -2.20 -0.26
CA ALA A 69 11.52 -1.84 -1.36
C ALA A 69 12.85 -1.22 -0.88
N LEU A 70 12.79 -0.34 0.12
CA LEU A 70 13.99 0.25 0.73
C LEU A 70 14.88 -0.81 1.36
N TYR A 71 14.29 -1.79 2.04
CA TYR A 71 15.04 -2.86 2.69
C TYR A 71 15.60 -3.88 1.67
N PHE A 72 14.73 -4.50 0.87
CA PHE A 72 15.10 -5.62 0.00
C PHE A 72 15.79 -5.17 -1.29
N ASP A 73 15.31 -4.14 -1.96
CA ASP A 73 15.84 -3.71 -3.27
C ASP A 73 16.94 -2.67 -3.13
N LYS A 74 16.77 -1.68 -2.24
CA LYS A 74 17.69 -0.54 -2.13
C LYS A 74 18.77 -0.70 -1.06
N LYS A 75 18.65 -1.70 -0.17
CA LYS A 75 19.58 -1.95 0.95
C LYS A 75 19.75 -0.74 1.88
N ARG A 76 18.65 -0.06 2.21
CA ARG A 76 18.59 1.15 3.06
C ARG A 76 17.78 0.92 4.34
N PRO A 77 18.29 0.13 5.32
CA PRO A 77 17.53 -0.26 6.51
C PRO A 77 17.07 0.93 7.37
N HIS A 78 17.90 1.96 7.53
CA HIS A 78 17.55 3.16 8.31
C HIS A 78 16.40 3.97 7.69
N SER A 79 16.29 3.99 6.36
CA SER A 79 15.16 4.63 5.68
C SER A 79 13.91 3.77 5.77
N TYR A 80 14.06 2.45 5.64
CA TYR A 80 13.00 1.47 5.84
C TYR A 80 12.29 1.68 7.18
N GLU A 81 13.03 1.75 8.30
CA GLU A 81 12.45 1.90 9.64
C GLU A 81 11.54 3.13 9.75
N LYS A 82 11.97 4.25 9.17
CA LYS A 82 11.21 5.51 9.19
C LYS A 82 9.91 5.37 8.40
N ILE A 83 9.96 4.73 7.24
CA ILE A 83 8.79 4.56 6.37
C ILE A 83 7.84 3.49 6.93
N TRP A 84 8.36 2.42 7.52
CA TRP A 84 7.55 1.37 8.15
C TRP A 84 6.70 1.93 9.29
N LYS A 85 7.25 2.83 10.12
CA LYS A 85 6.47 3.53 11.15
C LYS A 85 5.29 4.34 10.60
N VAL A 86 5.40 4.84 9.36
CA VAL A 86 4.29 5.53 8.69
C VAL A 86 3.22 4.53 8.24
N PHE A 87 3.62 3.34 7.79
CA PHE A 87 2.69 2.23 7.53
C PHE A 87 1.93 1.86 8.81
N GLU A 88 2.62 1.59 9.92
CA GLU A 88 2.01 1.21 11.20
C GLU A 88 1.04 2.29 11.73
N LYS A 89 1.36 3.57 11.51
CA LYS A 89 0.48 4.67 11.87
C LYS A 89 -0.84 4.67 11.11
N TYR A 90 -0.84 4.23 9.86
CA TYR A 90 -1.97 4.42 8.94
C TYR A 90 -2.72 3.14 8.57
N GLU A 91 -2.13 1.95 8.70
CA GLU A 91 -2.85 0.70 8.45
C GLU A 91 -4.14 0.54 9.27
N PRO A 92 -4.21 0.99 10.55
CA PRO A 92 -5.44 0.84 11.34
C PRO A 92 -6.64 1.57 10.72
N LEU A 93 -6.38 2.62 9.92
CA LEU A 93 -7.42 3.41 9.25
C LEU A 93 -8.15 2.63 8.16
N LEU A 94 -7.64 1.48 7.71
CA LEU A 94 -8.36 0.59 6.80
C LEU A 94 -9.76 0.27 7.31
N LYS A 95 -9.89 -0.03 8.60
CA LYS A 95 -11.18 -0.35 9.23
C LYS A 95 -12.21 0.78 9.12
N GLU A 96 -11.75 2.03 9.16
CA GLU A 96 -12.60 3.22 9.16
C GLU A 96 -12.78 3.84 7.77
N SER A 97 -12.02 3.35 6.79
CA SER A 97 -11.92 3.98 5.47
C SER A 97 -13.19 3.87 4.62
N GLY A 98 -14.05 2.87 4.84
CA GLY A 98 -15.19 2.60 3.94
C GLY A 98 -14.75 2.37 2.49
N LEU A 99 -13.55 1.83 2.28
CA LEU A 99 -13.08 1.37 0.97
C LEU A 99 -13.94 0.19 0.49
N GLU A 100 -14.21 0.16 -0.81
CA GLU A 100 -14.82 -1.00 -1.45
C GLU A 100 -13.81 -2.16 -1.51
N ASN A 101 -14.29 -3.41 -1.39
CA ASN A 101 -13.44 -4.61 -1.31
C ASN A 101 -12.43 -4.56 -0.15
N LEU A 102 -12.88 -4.08 1.02
CA LEU A 102 -12.03 -3.85 2.19
C LEU A 102 -11.23 -5.11 2.61
N GLU A 103 -11.78 -6.30 2.37
CA GLU A 103 -11.10 -7.59 2.59
C GLU A 103 -9.79 -7.71 1.80
N LYS A 104 -9.71 -7.18 0.58
CA LYS A 104 -8.48 -7.18 -0.23
C LYS A 104 -7.42 -6.25 0.36
N TYR A 105 -7.83 -5.10 0.90
CA TYR A 105 -6.90 -4.19 1.56
C TYR A 105 -6.36 -4.77 2.87
N PHE A 106 -7.19 -5.46 3.65
CA PHE A 106 -6.72 -6.20 4.83
C PHE A 106 -5.76 -7.32 4.44
N TYR A 107 -6.07 -8.05 3.37
CA TYR A 107 -5.16 -9.08 2.84
C TYR A 107 -3.79 -8.50 2.45
N ALA A 108 -3.78 -7.37 1.73
CA ALA A 108 -2.55 -6.68 1.35
C ALA A 108 -1.74 -6.23 2.57
N ARG A 109 -2.40 -5.69 3.61
CA ARG A 109 -1.74 -5.35 4.89
C ARG A 109 -1.10 -6.57 5.52
N ASP A 110 -1.84 -7.67 5.62
CA ASP A 110 -1.36 -8.88 6.30
C ASP A 110 -0.17 -9.51 5.56
N LEU A 111 -0.17 -9.46 4.22
CA LEU A 111 0.99 -9.82 3.40
C LEU A 111 2.21 -8.96 3.72
N LEU A 112 2.06 -7.64 3.77
CA LEU A 112 3.15 -6.72 4.11
C LEU A 112 3.73 -7.04 5.50
N ILE A 113 2.88 -7.23 6.51
CA ILE A 113 3.30 -7.57 7.88
C ILE A 113 4.03 -8.92 7.92
N LYS A 114 3.48 -9.93 7.23
CA LYS A 114 4.08 -11.26 7.15
C LYS A 114 5.48 -11.20 6.52
N ILE A 115 5.65 -10.50 5.41
CA ILE A 115 6.95 -10.32 4.76
C ILE A 115 7.89 -9.56 5.70
N ASN A 116 7.41 -8.51 6.34
CA ASN A 116 8.19 -7.71 7.28
C ASN A 116 8.73 -8.55 8.45
N SER A 117 7.97 -9.53 8.95
CA SER A 117 8.42 -10.42 10.03
C SER A 117 9.61 -11.33 9.66
N THR A 118 9.97 -11.40 8.37
CA THR A 118 11.16 -12.13 7.89
C THR A 118 12.45 -11.31 7.92
N ILE A 119 12.32 -9.99 8.14
CA ILE A 119 13.44 -9.07 8.27
C ILE A 119 14.11 -9.29 9.63
N LYS A 120 15.44 -9.47 9.60
CA LYS A 120 16.30 -9.65 10.79
C LYS A 120 16.93 -8.34 11.22
#